data_AF-U5EI75-F1
#
_entry.id   AF-U5EI75-F1
#
_cell.length_a   1.000
_cell.length_b   1.000
_cell.length_c   1.000
_cell.angle_alpha   90.00
_cell.angle_beta   90.00
_cell.angle_gamma   90.00
#
_symmetry.space_group_name_H-M   'P 1'
#
loop_
_entity.id
_entity.type
_entity.pdbx_description
1 polymer ?
#
loop_
_entity_poly.entity_id
_entity_poly.type
_entity_poly.pdbx_seq_one_letter_code
_entity_poly.pdbx_strand_id
1 'polypeptide(L)'
;MTLTLADLVGYTDRDLDADLARWFGDAEPVVVPAGTRPVAPFLARLTPADATALAALDRRVRSGTLPQFLDIFDWSYAFDFAGNDCGLLDADYTTELTDEDVFTIGADGGGNLYTVLTNGQVAVWFHEEEVLEGGTRFDNLDVFLWSYVRYGAVRAGKLALADVEADFRALGQDGALTPGLGLLSGMASAATTGP
;
A
#
# COMPACT_ATOMS: atom_id res chain seq x y z
N MET A 1 -2.97 15.01 20.27
CA MET A 1 -3.90 15.31 19.17
C MET A 1 -4.12 14.01 18.43
N THR A 2 -5.35 13.74 18.02
CA THR A 2 -5.67 12.52 17.28
C THR A 2 -5.52 12.82 15.79
N LEU A 3 -4.76 11.99 15.07
CA LEU A 3 -4.51 12.13 13.65
C LEU A 3 -5.81 12.03 12.84
N THR A 4 -5.94 12.85 11.80
CA THR A 4 -7.07 12.83 10.86
C THR A 4 -6.60 12.56 9.42
N LEU A 5 -7.52 12.18 8.54
CA LEU A 5 -7.22 12.01 7.12
C LEU A 5 -6.65 13.28 6.48
N ALA A 6 -7.11 14.45 6.91
CA ALA A 6 -6.64 15.73 6.39
C ALA A 6 -5.16 16.00 6.74
N ASP A 7 -4.69 15.50 7.89
CA ASP A 7 -3.28 15.65 8.29
C ASP A 7 -2.33 14.82 7.40
N LEU A 8 -2.86 13.77 6.77
CA LEU A 8 -2.11 12.86 5.90
C LEU A 8 -2.08 13.28 4.43
N VAL A 9 -2.86 14.28 4.02
CA VAL A 9 -2.80 14.78 2.64
C VAL A 9 -1.38 15.22 2.30
N GLY A 10 -0.84 14.65 1.22
CA GLY A 10 0.52 14.90 0.73
C GLY A 10 1.62 14.16 1.49
N TYR A 11 1.29 13.20 2.37
CA TYR A 11 2.26 12.40 3.12
C TYR A 11 3.32 11.76 2.21
N THR A 12 2.90 11.21 1.07
CA THR A 12 3.79 10.54 0.11
C THR A 12 4.91 11.46 -0.38
N ASP A 13 4.62 12.74 -0.58
CA ASP A 13 5.62 13.70 -1.06
C ASP A 13 6.43 14.30 0.08
N ARG A 14 5.77 14.61 1.20
CA ARG A 14 6.31 15.40 2.31
C ARG A 14 7.13 14.57 3.32
N ASP A 15 6.62 13.42 3.73
CA ASP A 15 7.08 12.75 4.96
C ASP A 15 7.59 11.31 4.72
N LEU A 16 7.17 10.65 3.63
CA LEU A 16 7.49 9.24 3.37
C LEU A 16 8.99 8.94 3.46
N ASP A 17 9.84 9.75 2.82
CA ASP A 17 11.29 9.52 2.80
C ASP A 17 11.91 9.61 4.20
N ALA A 18 11.41 10.52 5.05
CA ALA A 18 11.90 10.70 6.40
C ALA A 18 11.55 9.49 7.28
N ASP A 19 10.33 8.98 7.18
CA ASP A 19 9.89 7.80 7.92
C ASP A 19 10.62 6.53 7.44
N LEU A 20 10.79 6.38 6.12
CA LEU A 20 11.55 5.26 5.55
C LEU A 20 13.03 5.30 5.95
N ALA A 21 13.68 6.46 5.92
CA ALA A 21 15.05 6.59 6.40
C ALA A 21 15.17 6.26 7.89
N ARG A 22 14.16 6.66 8.69
CA ARG A 22 14.14 6.43 10.14
C ARG A 22 14.03 4.95 10.51
N TRP A 23 13.18 4.19 9.82
CA TRP A 23 12.87 2.81 10.21
C TRP A 23 13.39 1.74 9.26
N PHE A 24 13.70 2.08 8.01
CA PHE A 24 14.10 1.14 6.97
C PHE A 24 15.37 1.58 6.21
N GLY A 25 16.17 2.49 6.79
CA GLY A 25 17.38 3.01 6.15
C GLY A 25 18.44 1.96 5.78
N ASP A 26 18.40 0.78 6.41
CA ASP A 26 19.30 -0.34 6.13
C ASP A 26 18.69 -1.40 5.19
N ALA A 27 17.44 -1.21 4.72
CA ALA A 27 16.80 -2.16 3.82
C ALA A 27 17.38 -2.00 2.40
N GLU A 28 17.46 -3.13 1.67
CA GLU A 28 17.90 -3.13 0.28
C GLU A 28 17.00 -2.21 -0.57
N PRO A 29 17.56 -1.47 -1.53
CA PRO A 29 16.75 -0.64 -2.40
C PRO A 29 15.83 -1.48 -3.31
N VAL A 30 14.66 -0.92 -3.61
CA VAL A 30 13.74 -1.40 -4.63
C VAL A 30 14.42 -1.30 -5.99
N VAL A 31 14.29 -2.37 -6.78
CA VAL A 31 14.73 -2.44 -8.17
C VAL A 31 13.58 -2.96 -9.01
N VAL A 32 13.14 -2.16 -9.98
CA VAL A 32 12.13 -2.56 -10.98
C VAL A 32 12.75 -2.56 -12.38
N PRO A 33 12.40 -3.52 -13.25
CA PRO A 33 12.89 -3.56 -14.62
C PRO A 33 12.56 -2.29 -15.43
N ALA A 34 13.43 -1.94 -16.38
CA ALA A 34 13.17 -0.80 -17.28
C ALA A 34 11.90 -0.99 -18.13
N GLY A 35 11.49 -2.24 -18.37
CA GLY A 35 10.27 -2.60 -19.09
C GLY A 35 8.98 -2.56 -18.27
N THR A 36 9.05 -2.23 -16.97
CA THR A 36 7.87 -2.16 -16.11
C THR A 36 6.88 -1.10 -16.61
N ARG A 37 5.60 -1.49 -16.68
CA ARG A 37 4.48 -0.70 -17.19
C ARG A 37 4.52 0.74 -16.65
N PRO A 38 4.38 1.78 -17.51
CA PRO A 38 4.43 3.16 -17.07
C PRO A 38 3.16 3.55 -16.30
N VAL A 39 3.30 4.39 -15.27
CA VAL A 39 2.16 4.84 -14.45
C VAL A 39 1.32 5.93 -15.13
N ALA A 40 1.90 6.66 -16.09
CA ALA A 40 1.30 7.87 -16.66
C ALA A 40 -0.12 7.69 -17.24
N PRO A 41 -0.46 6.59 -17.96
CA PRO A 41 -1.84 6.36 -18.43
C PRO A 41 -2.84 6.27 -17.27
N PHE A 42 -2.46 5.63 -16.17
CA PHE A 42 -3.31 5.46 -15.00
C PHE A 42 -3.50 6.79 -14.25
N LEU A 43 -2.45 7.60 -14.12
CA LEU A 43 -2.52 8.93 -13.49
C LEU A 43 -3.58 9.84 -14.12
N ALA A 44 -3.80 9.72 -15.43
CA ALA A 44 -4.80 10.52 -16.14
C ALA A 44 -6.25 10.17 -15.76
N ARG A 45 -6.48 9.03 -15.10
CA ARG A 45 -7.80 8.58 -14.64
C ARG A 45 -8.11 8.96 -13.19
N LEU A 46 -7.10 9.42 -12.44
CA LEU A 46 -7.21 9.74 -11.03
C LEU A 46 -7.62 11.21 -10.79
N THR A 47 -8.09 11.49 -9.57
CA THR A 47 -8.19 12.89 -9.13
C THR A 47 -6.78 13.52 -9.03
N PRO A 48 -6.65 14.85 -9.10
CA PRO A 48 -5.34 15.50 -9.04
C PRO A 48 -4.53 15.16 -7.77
N ALA A 49 -5.20 14.97 -6.63
CA ALA A 49 -4.53 14.64 -5.38
C ALA A 49 -3.96 13.21 -5.42
N ASP A 50 -4.79 12.24 -5.82
CA ASP A 50 -4.37 10.83 -5.89
C ASP A 50 -3.30 10.61 -6.97
N ALA A 51 -3.42 11.30 -8.11
CA ALA A 51 -2.41 11.30 -9.17
C ALA A 51 -1.07 11.85 -8.66
N THR A 52 -1.10 12.90 -7.83
CA THR A 52 0.11 13.49 -7.25
C THR A 52 0.81 12.51 -6.31
N ALA A 53 0.05 11.86 -5.41
CA ALA A 53 0.60 10.86 -4.50
C ALA A 53 1.21 9.68 -5.26
N LEU A 54 0.47 9.10 -6.22
CA LEU A 54 0.97 7.95 -6.98
C LEU A 54 2.16 8.31 -7.87
N ALA A 55 2.17 9.49 -8.50
CA ALA A 55 3.34 9.96 -9.24
C ALA A 55 4.56 10.17 -8.32
N ALA A 56 4.34 10.63 -7.09
CA ALA A 56 5.40 10.81 -6.10
C ALA A 56 5.99 9.47 -5.63
N LEU A 57 5.16 8.44 -5.46
CA LEU A 57 5.61 7.08 -5.18
C LEU A 57 6.36 6.48 -6.39
N ASP A 58 5.80 6.56 -7.59
CA ASP A 58 6.41 5.99 -8.81
C ASP A 58 7.80 6.58 -9.09
N ARG A 59 7.98 7.88 -8.90
CA ARG A 59 9.32 8.52 -9.01
C ARG A 59 10.34 7.91 -8.04
N ARG A 60 9.92 7.54 -6.83
CA ARG A 60 10.79 6.93 -5.80
C ARG A 60 11.09 5.46 -6.10
N VAL A 61 10.09 4.70 -6.52
CA VAL A 61 10.28 3.31 -6.97
C VAL A 61 11.30 3.27 -8.13
N ARG A 62 11.17 4.19 -9.08
CA ARG A 62 12.05 4.26 -10.26
C ARG A 62 13.39 4.95 -10.01
N SER A 63 13.62 5.57 -8.85
CA SER A 63 14.92 6.19 -8.54
C SER A 63 16.00 5.17 -8.19
N GLY A 64 15.61 3.95 -7.80
CA GLY A 64 16.51 2.92 -7.29
C GLY A 64 17.04 3.21 -5.89
N THR A 65 16.41 4.13 -5.15
CA THR A 65 16.83 4.53 -3.78
C THR A 65 15.76 4.30 -2.72
N LEU A 66 14.53 3.96 -3.12
CA LEU A 66 13.45 3.65 -2.18
C LEU A 66 13.78 2.34 -1.45
N PRO A 67 13.80 2.30 -0.10
CA PRO A 67 14.05 1.06 0.63
C PRO A 67 12.96 0.00 0.39
N GLN A 68 13.30 -1.29 0.47
CA GLN A 68 12.32 -2.37 0.44
C GLN A 68 11.48 -2.38 1.72
N PHE A 69 10.32 -1.75 1.66
CA PHE A 69 9.35 -1.72 2.76
C PHE A 69 7.99 -2.33 2.40
N LEU A 70 7.67 -2.47 1.11
CA LEU A 70 6.34 -2.88 0.60
C LEU A 70 6.46 -4.03 -0.44
N ASP A 71 7.49 -4.86 -0.31
CA ASP A 71 7.68 -6.04 -1.17
C ASP A 71 7.57 -5.69 -2.67
N ILE A 72 8.24 -4.61 -3.07
CA ILE A 72 8.11 -4.01 -4.42
C ILE A 72 9.10 -4.69 -5.35
N PHE A 73 8.59 -5.55 -6.23
CA PHE A 73 9.38 -6.34 -7.18
C PHE A 73 8.79 -6.26 -8.58
N ASP A 74 9.47 -6.87 -9.55
CA ASP A 74 9.00 -7.00 -10.92
C ASP A 74 7.67 -7.78 -11.05
N TRP A 75 7.38 -8.68 -10.12
CA TRP A 75 6.15 -9.45 -10.06
C TRP A 75 5.04 -8.80 -9.22
N SER A 76 5.29 -7.68 -8.53
CA SER A 76 4.28 -7.01 -7.67
C SER A 76 3.98 -5.56 -8.05
N TYR A 77 4.94 -4.85 -8.63
CA TYR A 77 4.78 -3.45 -9.03
C TYR A 77 4.35 -3.31 -10.49
N ALA A 78 3.27 -2.58 -10.73
CA ALA A 78 2.64 -2.42 -12.03
C ALA A 78 2.35 -3.76 -12.73
N PHE A 79 1.88 -4.73 -11.94
CA PHE A 79 1.51 -6.08 -12.36
C PHE A 79 0.57 -6.03 -13.57
N ASP A 80 0.76 -7.01 -14.46
CA ASP A 80 0.02 -7.18 -15.72
C ASP A 80 -0.93 -8.36 -15.54
N PHE A 81 -2.15 -8.10 -15.08
CA PHE A 81 -3.13 -9.15 -14.78
C PHE A 81 -3.48 -9.94 -16.04
N ALA A 82 -3.80 -9.24 -17.13
CA ALA A 82 -4.11 -9.88 -18.40
C ALA A 82 -2.92 -10.67 -18.97
N GLY A 83 -1.70 -10.13 -18.87
CA GLY A 83 -0.48 -10.80 -19.35
C GLY A 83 -0.09 -12.03 -18.53
N ASN A 84 -0.57 -12.15 -17.29
CA ASN A 84 -0.33 -13.31 -16.42
C ASN A 84 -1.53 -14.27 -16.33
N ASP A 85 -2.56 -14.08 -17.18
CA ASP A 85 -3.80 -14.86 -17.16
C ASP A 85 -4.52 -14.87 -15.80
N CYS A 86 -4.41 -13.77 -15.04
CA CYS A 86 -5.10 -13.58 -13.77
C CYS A 86 -6.41 -12.81 -13.97
N GLY A 87 -7.47 -13.26 -13.30
CA GLY A 87 -8.71 -12.50 -13.17
C GLY A 87 -8.56 -11.26 -12.29
N LEU A 88 -9.53 -10.36 -12.45
CA LEU A 88 -9.63 -9.16 -11.63
C LEU A 88 -11.10 -8.79 -11.46
N LEU A 89 -11.68 -9.17 -10.33
CA LEU A 89 -13.05 -8.82 -9.95
C LEU A 89 -13.04 -7.71 -8.90
N ASP A 90 -14.03 -6.82 -8.96
CA ASP A 90 -14.32 -5.90 -7.85
C ASP A 90 -14.92 -6.68 -6.65
N ALA A 91 -15.04 -6.00 -5.51
CA ALA A 91 -15.49 -6.57 -4.24
C ALA A 91 -16.91 -7.18 -4.25
N ASP A 92 -17.68 -6.97 -5.33
CA ASP A 92 -18.99 -7.59 -5.53
C ASP A 92 -18.93 -9.00 -6.15
N TYR A 93 -17.72 -9.49 -6.49
CA TYR A 93 -17.45 -10.78 -7.11
C TYR A 93 -18.09 -10.97 -8.51
N THR A 94 -18.52 -9.89 -9.15
CA THR A 94 -19.24 -9.95 -10.43
C THR A 94 -18.78 -8.92 -11.45
N THR A 95 -18.34 -7.75 -10.99
CA THR A 95 -17.85 -6.68 -11.84
C THR A 95 -16.41 -6.98 -12.21
N GLU A 96 -16.19 -7.33 -13.48
CA GLU A 96 -14.85 -7.49 -14.06
C GLU A 96 -14.18 -6.12 -14.25
N LEU A 97 -12.92 -6.05 -13.87
CA LEU A 97 -12.04 -4.90 -14.05
C LEU A 97 -10.86 -5.31 -14.94
N THR A 98 -10.11 -4.31 -15.40
CA THR A 98 -8.93 -4.52 -16.26
C THR A 98 -7.69 -3.87 -15.66
N ASP A 99 -6.52 -4.17 -16.24
CA ASP A 99 -5.26 -3.48 -15.94
C ASP A 99 -5.34 -1.95 -16.07
N GLU A 100 -6.27 -1.43 -16.86
CA GLU A 100 -6.46 0.02 -16.96
C GLU A 100 -7.11 0.58 -15.69
N ASP A 101 -7.95 -0.20 -15.00
CA ASP A 101 -8.75 0.22 -13.84
C ASP A 101 -7.98 0.18 -12.53
N VAL A 102 -6.77 -0.37 -12.56
CA VAL A 102 -5.93 -0.56 -11.38
C VAL A 102 -4.44 -0.35 -11.63
N PHE A 103 -3.71 -0.04 -10.56
CA PHE A 103 -2.25 -0.01 -10.57
C PHE A 103 -1.68 -0.62 -9.29
N THR A 104 -0.93 -1.72 -9.41
CA THR A 104 -0.34 -2.40 -8.24
C THR A 104 0.95 -1.70 -7.81
N ILE A 105 1.15 -1.59 -6.49
CA ILE A 105 2.24 -0.81 -5.88
C ILE A 105 3.18 -1.64 -5.01
N GLY A 106 2.89 -2.92 -4.82
CA GLY A 106 3.68 -3.85 -4.02
C GLY A 106 2.84 -5.04 -3.56
N ALA A 107 3.38 -5.83 -2.64
CA ALA A 107 2.73 -7.05 -2.13
C ALA A 107 2.77 -7.14 -0.60
N ASP A 108 1.94 -8.02 -0.04
CA ASP A 108 1.90 -8.31 1.40
C ASP A 108 2.92 -9.37 1.86
N GLY A 109 3.72 -9.91 0.94
CA GLY A 109 4.65 -11.03 1.17
C GLY A 109 4.01 -12.42 1.14
N GLY A 110 2.69 -12.51 0.96
CA GLY A 110 1.90 -13.74 0.84
C GLY A 110 1.35 -14.00 -0.57
N GLY A 111 1.72 -13.15 -1.54
CA GLY A 111 1.27 -13.24 -2.93
C GLY A 111 0.09 -12.32 -3.27
N ASN A 112 -0.46 -11.58 -2.30
CA ASN A 112 -1.51 -10.61 -2.55
C ASN A 112 -0.93 -9.25 -2.93
N LEU A 113 -1.64 -8.51 -3.78
CA LEU A 113 -1.12 -7.26 -4.35
C LEU A 113 -1.87 -6.05 -3.79
N TYR A 114 -1.12 -5.05 -3.32
CA TYR A 114 -1.70 -3.75 -2.99
C TYR A 114 -1.95 -2.97 -4.28
N THR A 115 -3.19 -2.54 -4.46
CA THR A 115 -3.70 -2.06 -5.74
C THR A 115 -4.41 -0.74 -5.58
N VAL A 116 -3.96 0.29 -6.31
CA VAL A 116 -4.63 1.59 -6.39
C VAL A 116 -5.74 1.50 -7.42
N LEU A 117 -6.93 1.98 -7.07
CA LEU A 117 -8.12 2.00 -7.93
C LEU A 117 -8.30 3.38 -8.57
N THR A 118 -9.05 3.47 -9.66
CA THR A 118 -9.33 4.75 -10.35
C THR A 118 -10.07 5.78 -9.50
N ASN A 119 -10.71 5.36 -8.40
CA ASN A 119 -11.34 6.24 -7.43
C ASN A 119 -10.37 6.75 -6.33
N GLY A 120 -9.08 6.41 -6.41
CA GLY A 120 -8.04 6.82 -5.48
C GLY A 120 -7.80 5.86 -4.30
N GLN A 121 -8.74 4.95 -4.03
CA GLN A 121 -8.60 3.98 -2.93
C GLN A 121 -7.46 2.99 -3.18
N VAL A 122 -6.94 2.43 -2.10
CA VAL A 122 -6.06 1.25 -2.15
C VAL A 122 -6.82 0.03 -1.63
N ALA A 123 -6.75 -1.08 -2.34
CA ALA A 123 -7.33 -2.36 -1.94
C ALA A 123 -6.29 -3.48 -2.07
N VAL A 124 -6.52 -4.60 -1.38
CA VAL A 124 -5.76 -5.82 -1.60
C VAL A 124 -6.45 -6.63 -2.68
N TRP A 125 -5.72 -7.00 -3.73
CA TRP A 125 -6.12 -8.05 -4.65
C TRP A 125 -5.70 -9.40 -4.06
N PHE A 126 -6.68 -10.24 -3.75
CA PHE A 126 -6.48 -11.56 -3.17
C PHE A 126 -6.31 -12.60 -4.27
N HIS A 127 -5.10 -13.17 -4.37
CA HIS A 127 -4.71 -13.98 -5.52
C HIS A 127 -5.48 -15.31 -5.65
N GLU A 128 -6.00 -15.87 -4.55
CA GLU A 128 -6.72 -17.15 -4.60
C GLU A 128 -8.13 -17.01 -5.19
N GLU A 129 -8.76 -15.86 -5.01
CA GLU A 129 -10.11 -15.57 -5.52
C GLU A 129 -10.12 -14.54 -6.66
N GLU A 130 -8.95 -13.99 -6.98
CA GLU A 130 -8.74 -13.00 -8.04
C GLU A 130 -9.64 -11.75 -7.88
N VAL A 131 -9.89 -11.35 -6.63
CA VAL A 131 -10.84 -10.30 -6.22
C VAL A 131 -10.15 -9.17 -5.45
N LEU A 132 -10.59 -7.94 -5.65
CA LEU A 132 -10.25 -6.81 -4.80
C LEU A 132 -11.10 -6.83 -3.52
N GLU A 133 -10.49 -7.13 -2.38
CA GLU A 133 -11.23 -7.28 -1.14
C GLU A 133 -11.78 -5.95 -0.62
N GLY A 134 -13.11 -5.85 -0.48
CA GLY A 134 -13.77 -4.65 0.02
C GLY A 134 -13.36 -4.27 1.45
N GLY A 135 -13.17 -5.27 2.32
CA GLY A 135 -12.82 -5.08 3.74
C GLY A 135 -11.35 -4.76 4.00
N THR A 136 -10.53 -4.60 2.95
CA THR A 136 -9.11 -4.26 3.07
C THR A 136 -8.80 -2.84 2.56
N ARG A 137 -9.83 -2.04 2.28
CA ARG A 137 -9.69 -0.74 1.62
C ARG A 137 -9.07 0.33 2.53
N PHE A 138 -8.35 1.23 1.87
CA PHE A 138 -7.90 2.51 2.39
C PHE A 138 -8.45 3.62 1.48
N ASP A 139 -8.80 4.75 2.08
CA ASP A 139 -9.43 5.88 1.41
C ASP A 139 -8.55 6.48 0.31
N ASN A 140 -7.22 6.46 0.50
CA ASN A 140 -6.25 6.90 -0.49
C ASN A 140 -4.83 6.37 -0.21
N LEU A 141 -3.93 6.62 -1.16
CA LEU A 141 -2.54 6.19 -1.10
C LEU A 141 -1.75 6.79 0.07
N ASP A 142 -1.97 8.06 0.42
CA ASP A 142 -1.23 8.70 1.52
C ASP A 142 -1.52 8.00 2.86
N VAL A 143 -2.80 7.69 3.12
CA VAL A 143 -3.22 6.99 4.33
C VAL A 143 -2.70 5.56 4.33
N PHE A 144 -2.78 4.85 3.19
CA PHE A 144 -2.21 3.52 3.05
C PHE A 144 -0.72 3.48 3.37
N LEU A 145 0.09 4.35 2.76
CA LEU A 145 1.53 4.38 2.96
C LEU A 145 1.89 4.78 4.40
N TRP A 146 1.18 5.75 4.97
CA TRP A 146 1.38 6.13 6.38
C TRP A 146 1.15 4.92 7.29
N SER A 147 0.04 4.20 7.08
CA SER A 147 -0.32 3.01 7.86
C SER A 147 0.68 1.89 7.66
N TYR A 148 1.05 1.56 6.43
CA TYR A 148 1.91 0.41 6.15
C TYR A 148 3.34 0.60 6.67
N VAL A 149 3.91 1.80 6.53
CA VAL A 149 5.25 2.12 7.06
C VAL A 149 5.30 1.93 8.57
N ARG A 150 4.25 2.36 9.29
CA ARG A 150 4.15 2.19 10.75
C ARG A 150 3.88 0.75 11.15
N TYR A 151 3.04 0.04 10.40
CA TYR A 151 2.85 -1.39 10.53
C TYR A 151 4.19 -2.14 10.47
N GLY A 152 4.97 -1.90 9.41
CA GLY A 152 6.29 -2.50 9.26
C GLY A 152 7.26 -2.12 10.39
N ALA A 153 7.26 -0.85 10.82
CA ALA A 153 8.13 -0.38 11.89
C ALA A 153 7.82 -1.04 13.24
N VAL A 154 6.53 -1.24 13.56
CA VAL A 154 6.10 -1.97 14.76
C VAL A 154 6.46 -3.44 14.66
N ARG A 155 6.20 -4.08 13.51
CA ARG A 155 6.56 -5.48 13.25
C ARG A 155 8.08 -5.72 13.35
N ALA A 156 8.89 -4.73 13.00
CA ALA A 156 10.34 -4.77 13.12
C ALA A 156 10.86 -4.36 14.52
N GLY A 157 9.98 -4.05 15.48
CA GLY A 157 10.36 -3.63 16.83
C GLY A 157 11.00 -2.23 16.92
N LYS A 158 10.88 -1.41 15.86
CA LYS A 158 11.45 -0.05 15.77
C LYS A 158 10.48 1.05 16.20
N LEU A 159 9.21 0.69 16.41
CA LEU A 159 8.14 1.58 16.87
C LEU A 159 7.24 0.79 17.84
N ALA A 160 6.80 1.41 18.94
CA ALA A 160 5.89 0.74 19.87
C ALA A 160 4.45 0.80 19.35
N LEU A 161 3.70 -0.30 19.48
CA LEU A 161 2.28 -0.35 19.10
C LEU A 161 1.47 0.75 19.79
N ALA A 162 1.74 0.99 21.08
CA ALA A 162 1.05 2.00 21.88
C ALA A 162 1.21 3.43 21.33
N ASP A 163 2.24 3.70 20.52
CA ASP A 163 2.50 5.02 19.94
C ASP A 163 1.62 5.30 18.70
N VAL A 164 1.04 4.27 18.07
CA VAL A 164 0.30 4.41 16.80
C VAL A 164 -1.14 3.89 16.87
N GLU A 165 -1.45 3.04 17.83
CA GLU A 165 -2.74 2.35 17.93
C GLU A 165 -3.94 3.31 17.97
N ALA A 166 -3.83 4.45 18.67
CA ALA A 166 -4.89 5.45 18.72
C ALA A 166 -5.13 6.13 17.36
N ASP A 167 -4.06 6.39 16.61
CA ASP A 167 -4.15 7.02 15.29
C ASP A 167 -4.74 6.06 14.26
N PHE A 168 -4.36 4.77 14.28
CA PHE A 168 -4.99 3.75 13.44
C PHE A 168 -6.51 3.68 13.65
N ARG A 169 -6.94 3.68 14.92
CA ARG A 169 -8.38 3.68 15.26
C ARG A 169 -9.09 4.96 14.82
N ALA A 170 -8.41 6.10 14.89
CA ALA A 170 -8.99 7.37 14.50
C ALA A 170 -9.12 7.54 12.99
N LEU A 171 -8.15 7.04 12.23
CA LEU A 171 -8.20 7.03 10.77
C LEU A 171 -9.30 6.10 10.24
N GLY A 172 -9.67 5.06 10.99
CA GLY A 172 -10.90 4.30 10.70
C GLY A 172 -10.85 3.46 9.43
N GLN A 173 -9.66 3.10 8.93
CA GLN A 173 -9.50 2.41 7.65
C GLN A 173 -9.79 0.91 7.79
N ASP A 174 -10.60 0.35 6.90
CA ASP A 174 -10.99 -1.06 6.94
C ASP A 174 -9.75 -1.97 6.88
N GLY A 175 -8.84 -1.72 5.93
CA GLY A 175 -7.57 -2.47 5.83
C GLY A 175 -6.65 -2.35 7.05
N ALA A 176 -6.87 -1.36 7.91
CA ALA A 176 -6.13 -1.20 9.15
C ALA A 176 -6.81 -1.88 10.35
N LEU A 177 -8.14 -1.93 10.37
CA LEU A 177 -8.94 -2.25 11.55
C LEU A 177 -9.72 -3.57 11.50
N THR A 178 -9.90 -4.18 10.32
CA THR A 178 -10.67 -5.43 10.19
C THR A 178 -10.16 -6.50 11.18
N PRO A 179 -11.01 -7.05 12.06
CA PRO A 179 -10.56 -8.02 13.06
C PRO A 179 -9.90 -9.25 12.44
N GLY A 180 -8.71 -9.60 12.91
CA GLY A 180 -7.96 -10.78 12.44
C GLY A 180 -7.24 -10.63 11.11
N LEU A 181 -7.54 -9.59 10.32
CA LEU A 181 -6.94 -9.35 9.00
C LEU A 181 -6.20 -8.00 8.92
N GLY A 182 -6.78 -6.96 9.50
CA GLY A 182 -6.27 -5.60 9.43
C GLY A 182 -4.91 -5.44 10.12
N LEU A 183 -4.15 -4.45 9.67
CA LEU A 183 -2.77 -4.18 10.12
C LEU A 183 -2.64 -4.12 11.65
N LEU A 184 -3.64 -3.57 12.36
CA LEU A 184 -3.62 -3.46 13.82
C LEU A 184 -3.61 -4.84 14.50
N SER A 185 -4.36 -5.81 13.97
CA SER A 185 -4.34 -7.20 14.45
C SER A 185 -2.98 -7.85 14.22
N GLY A 186 -2.37 -7.61 13.06
CA GLY A 186 -1.04 -8.13 12.70
C GLY A 186 0.09 -7.60 13.58
N MET A 187 -0.01 -6.34 14.04
CA MET A 187 0.93 -5.75 15.00
C MET A 187 0.77 -6.32 16.42
N ALA A 188 -0.47 -6.49 16.88
CA ALA A 188 -0.74 -7.02 18.22
C ALA A 188 -0.17 -8.43 18.40
N SER A 189 -0.34 -9.29 17.38
CA SER A 189 0.22 -10.64 17.37
C SER A 189 1.75 -10.66 17.45
N ALA A 190 2.42 -9.73 16.75
CA ALA A 190 3.88 -9.57 16.82
C ALA A 190 4.36 -9.08 18.20
N ALA A 191 3.63 -8.15 18.83
CA ALA A 191 3.95 -7.65 20.16
C ALA A 191 3.87 -8.74 21.24
N THR A 192 2.94 -9.71 21.10
CA THR A 192 2.84 -10.86 22.00
C THR A 192 3.88 -11.95 21.75
N THR A 193 4.61 -11.90 20.64
CA THR A 193 5.64 -12.88 20.26
C THR A 193 7.06 -12.32 20.34
N GLY A 194 7.27 -11.26 21.13
CA GLY A 194 8.61 -10.73 21.41
C GLY A 194 9.59 -11.81 21.92
N PRO A 195 10.90 -11.60 21.70
CA PRO A 195 11.94 -12.63 21.61
C PRO A 195 12.04 -13.61 22.79
#